data_AF-M7ZA78-F1
#
_entry.id   AF-M7ZA78-F1
#
_cell.length_a   1.000
_cell.length_b   1.000
_cell.length_c   1.000
_cell.angle_alpha   90.00
_cell.angle_beta   90.00
_cell.angle_gamma   90.00
#
_symmetry.space_group_name_H-M   'P 1'
#
loop_
_entity.id
_entity.type
_entity.pdbx_description
1 polymer ?
#
loop_
_entity_poly.entity_id
_entity_poly.type
_entity_poly.pdbx_seq_one_letter_code
_entity_poly.pdbx_strand_id
1 'polypeptide(L)'
;MESSAVAECLRDKCILITGSTGYLGKLLVEKILRVQPAVKKLYLLVRAPDAMSAEQRVLSEVIGKDPFNLLREKYGITGFQNFIKEKVVPLAGDIMASHLGLDNARVDALSEEIDVILNVAATTSFYERLIP
;
A
#
# COMPACT_ATOMS: atom_id res chain seq x y z
N MET A 1 21.81 -6.16 14.35
CA MET A 1 22.36 -6.16 12.98
C MET A 1 21.20 -6.30 12.00
N GLU A 2 21.30 -5.69 10.81
CA GLU A 2 20.41 -5.83 9.62
C GLU A 2 19.08 -5.03 9.52
N SER A 3 18.64 -4.21 10.49
CA SER A 3 17.43 -3.39 10.25
C SER A 3 17.67 -2.16 9.37
N SER A 4 18.91 -1.65 9.29
CA SER A 4 19.21 -0.47 8.46
C SER A 4 19.41 -0.85 6.99
N ALA A 5 19.96 -2.03 6.67
CA ALA A 5 20.17 -2.45 5.29
C ALA A 5 18.84 -2.54 4.52
N VAL A 6 17.85 -3.24 5.10
CA VAL A 6 16.51 -3.35 4.49
C VAL A 6 15.85 -1.98 4.35
N ALA A 7 15.90 -1.13 5.37
CA ALA A 7 15.33 0.22 5.30
C ALA A 7 16.00 1.07 4.22
N GLU A 8 17.33 0.99 4.06
CA GLU A 8 18.06 1.69 3.00
C GLU A 8 17.72 1.15 1.60
N CYS A 9 17.49 -0.15 1.43
CA CYS A 9 17.05 -0.71 0.15
C CYS A 9 15.69 -0.15 -0.34
N LEU A 10 14.87 0.38 0.57
CA LEU A 10 13.56 0.96 0.26
C LEU A 10 13.61 2.49 0.05
N ARG A 11 14.77 3.11 0.25
CA ARG A 11 14.98 4.54 0.00
C ARG A 11 14.75 4.86 -1.47
N ASP A 12 14.02 5.94 -1.73
CA ASP A 12 13.71 6.45 -3.08
C ASP A 12 12.97 5.45 -3.99
N LYS A 13 12.45 4.34 -3.44
CA LYS A 13 11.75 3.30 -4.19
C LYS A 13 10.26 3.59 -4.35
N CYS A 14 9.71 3.25 -5.51
CA CYS A 14 8.28 3.12 -5.75
C CYS A 14 7.87 1.66 -5.54
N ILE A 15 6.91 1.42 -4.65
CA ILE A 15 6.55 0.07 -4.19
C ILE A 15 5.07 -0.20 -4.46
N LEU A 16 4.77 -1.29 -5.16
CA LEU A 16 3.41 -1.79 -5.30
C LEU A 16 3.11 -2.78 -4.18
N ILE A 17 2.04 -2.54 -3.43
CA ILE A 17 1.61 -3.40 -2.32
C ILE A 17 0.19 -3.89 -2.59
N THR A 18 0.04 -5.21 -2.64
CA THR A 18 -1.28 -5.87 -2.66
C THR A 18 -1.64 -6.31 -1.23
N GLY A 19 -2.93 -6.37 -0.92
CA GLY A 19 -3.39 -6.86 0.39
C GLY A 19 -3.15 -5.87 1.54
N SER A 20 -2.93 -4.59 1.23
CA SER A 20 -2.68 -3.52 2.20
C SER A 20 -3.81 -3.31 3.21
N THR A 21 -5.04 -3.68 2.86
CA THR A 21 -6.21 -3.63 3.77
C THR A 21 -6.22 -4.75 4.80
N GLY A 22 -5.48 -5.84 4.57
CA GLY A 22 -5.29 -6.95 5.50
C GLY A 22 -4.55 -6.54 6.76
N TYR A 23 -4.62 -7.36 7.81
CA TYR A 23 -4.00 -7.05 9.10
C TYR A 23 -2.48 -6.83 9.00
N LEU A 24 -1.75 -7.74 8.36
CA LEU A 24 -0.31 -7.59 8.16
C LEU A 24 0.02 -6.45 7.16
N GLY A 25 -0.78 -6.33 6.09
CA GLY A 25 -0.58 -5.33 5.05
C GLY A 25 -0.55 -3.90 5.60
N LYS A 26 -1.52 -3.51 6.43
CA LYS A 26 -1.56 -2.15 6.99
C LYS A 26 -0.41 -1.85 7.94
N LEU A 27 0.03 -2.86 8.71
CA LEU A 27 1.21 -2.76 9.57
C LEU A 27 2.49 -2.60 8.75
N LEU A 28 2.59 -3.29 7.62
CA LEU A 28 3.73 -3.16 6.71
C LEU A 28 3.79 -1.77 6.09
N VAL A 29 2.66 -1.23 5.62
CA VAL A 29 2.58 0.15 5.09
C VAL A 29 3.03 1.16 6.15
N GLU A 30 2.48 1.09 7.36
CA GLU A 30 2.87 1.95 8.49
C GLU A 30 4.37 1.83 8.77
N LYS A 31 4.86 0.59 8.87
CA LYS A 31 6.24 0.30 9.23
C LYS A 31 7.20 0.91 8.21
N ILE A 32 6.96 0.72 6.91
CA ILE A 32 7.78 1.29 5.83
C ILE A 32 7.83 2.82 5.96
N LEU A 33 6.67 3.47 6.06
CA LEU A 33 6.56 4.93 6.15
C LEU A 33 7.25 5.49 7.41
N ARG A 34 7.24 4.74 8.52
CA ARG A 34 7.87 5.15 9.77
C ARG A 34 9.38 4.94 9.79
N VAL A 35 9.87 3.81 9.28
CA VAL A 35 11.31 3.46 9.34
C VAL A 35 12.10 4.02 8.16
N GLN A 36 11.46 4.20 7.00
CA GLN A 36 12.05 4.79 5.81
C GLN A 36 11.12 5.85 5.21
N PRO A 37 11.07 7.06 5.80
CA PRO A 37 10.24 8.15 5.28
C PRO A 37 10.71 8.67 3.90
N ALA A 38 11.93 8.33 3.47
CA ALA A 38 12.44 8.67 2.14
C ALA A 38 12.02 7.66 1.05
N VAL A 39 11.14 6.70 1.34
CA VAL A 39 10.46 5.95 0.27
C VAL A 39 9.76 6.93 -0.67
N LYS A 40 9.84 6.68 -1.98
CA LYS A 40 9.32 7.62 -2.98
C LYS A 40 7.80 7.57 -3.02
N LYS A 41 7.23 6.39 -3.30
CA LYS A 41 5.78 6.14 -3.31
C LYS A 41 5.41 4.71 -2.93
N LEU A 42 4.25 4.57 -2.29
CA LEU A 42 3.55 3.32 -2.03
C LEU A 42 2.26 3.29 -2.84
N TYR A 43 2.21 2.44 -3.84
CA TYR A 43 1.02 2.14 -4.63
C TYR A 43 0.24 1.02 -3.93
N LEU A 44 -0.96 1.32 -3.42
CA LEU A 44 -1.76 0.37 -2.68
C LEU A 44 -2.89 -0.15 -3.56
N LEU A 45 -2.73 -1.36 -4.10
CA LEU A 45 -3.77 -2.02 -4.89
C LEU A 45 -4.86 -2.56 -3.96
N VAL A 46 -6.07 -2.02 -4.09
CA VAL A 46 -7.23 -2.41 -3.30
C VAL A 46 -8.43 -2.68 -4.19
N ARG A 47 -9.22 -3.71 -3.84
CA ARG A 47 -10.46 -4.03 -4.54
C ARG A 47 -11.47 -2.89 -4.32
N ALA A 48 -11.82 -2.19 -5.38
CA ALA A 48 -12.77 -1.09 -5.39
C ALA A 48 -13.29 -0.89 -6.83
N PRO A 49 -14.51 -0.35 -7.00
CA PRO A 49 -15.08 -0.11 -8.33
C PRO A 49 -14.41 1.05 -9.08
N ASP A 50 -13.88 2.04 -8.36
CA ASP A 50 -13.28 3.24 -8.92
C ASP A 50 -12.21 3.85 -7.99
N ALA A 51 -11.50 4.86 -8.49
CA ALA A 51 -10.42 5.52 -7.76
C ALA A 51 -10.89 6.20 -6.47
N MET A 52 -12.08 6.83 -6.46
CA MET A 52 -12.62 7.49 -5.26
C MET A 52 -12.91 6.47 -4.16
N SER A 53 -13.49 5.34 -4.54
CA SER A 53 -13.78 4.23 -3.64
C SER A 53 -12.49 3.58 -3.11
N ALA A 54 -11.45 3.48 -3.94
CA ALA A 54 -10.13 3.01 -3.52
C ALA A 54 -9.49 3.96 -2.51
N GLU A 55 -9.56 5.27 -2.75
CA GLU A 55 -9.08 6.30 -1.81
C GLU A 55 -9.80 6.22 -0.47
N GLN A 56 -11.13 6.19 -0.48
CA GLN A 56 -11.93 6.05 0.73
C GLN A 56 -11.64 4.76 1.49
N ARG A 57 -11.43 3.65 0.77
CA ARG A 57 -11.09 2.36 1.36
C ARG A 57 -9.71 2.39 2.01
N VAL A 58 -8.69 2.95 1.34
CA VAL A 58 -7.35 3.11 1.92
C VAL A 58 -7.39 4.01 3.15
N LEU A 59 -8.13 5.12 3.08
CA LEU A 59 -8.29 6.03 4.22
C LEU A 59 -8.96 5.34 5.41
N SER A 60 -10.04 4.59 5.22
CA SER A 60 -10.80 3.97 6.31
C SER A 60 -10.21 2.67 6.85
N GLU A 61 -9.61 1.83 6.00
CA GLU A 61 -9.14 0.49 6.35
C GLU A 61 -7.64 0.42 6.67
N VAL A 62 -6.84 1.40 6.20
CA VAL A 62 -5.37 1.43 6.35
C VAL A 62 -4.93 2.66 7.14
N ILE A 63 -4.97 3.84 6.52
CA ILE A 63 -4.39 5.07 7.06
C ILE A 63 -5.13 5.56 8.31
N GLY A 64 -6.44 5.33 8.38
CA GLY A 64 -7.32 5.72 9.47
C GLY A 64 -7.12 4.87 10.73
N LYS A 65 -6.43 3.73 10.67
CA LYS A 65 -6.29 2.80 11.80
C LYS A 65 -5.20 3.23 12.79
N ASP A 66 -5.33 2.70 14.01
CA ASP A 66 -4.46 3.00 15.15
C ASP A 66 -2.95 2.85 14.93
N PRO A 67 -2.44 1.91 14.09
CA PRO A 67 -1.00 1.84 13.81
C PRO A 67 -0.41 3.17 13.32
N PHE A 68 -1.19 3.99 12.63
CA PHE A 68 -0.74 5.29 12.12
C PHE A 68 -0.70 6.41 13.18
N ASN A 69 -1.12 6.15 14.43
CA ASN A 69 -1.09 7.15 15.50
C ASN A 69 0.32 7.69 15.75
N LEU A 70 1.35 6.85 15.70
CA LEU A 70 2.74 7.28 15.87
C LEU A 70 3.19 8.26 14.77
N LEU A 71 2.73 8.06 13.54
CA LEU A 71 3.01 8.99 12.43
C LEU A 71 2.23 10.29 12.60
N ARG A 72 0.99 10.24 13.09
CA ARG A 72 0.18 11.43 13.38
C ARG A 72 0.78 12.27 14.51
N GLU A 73 1.26 11.65 15.57
CA GLU A 73 1.96 12.32 16.67
C GLU A 73 3.27 12.96 16.17
N LYS A 74 4.04 12.24 15.33
CA LYS A 74 5.30 12.73 14.78
C LYS A 74 5.14 13.95 13.87
N TYR A 75 4.14 13.95 12.98
CA TYR A 75 3.99 15.00 11.96
C TYR A 75 2.89 16.03 12.27
N GLY A 76 2.11 15.83 13.34
CA GLY A 76 0.87 16.58 13.59
C GLY A 76 -0.21 16.27 12.53
N ILE A 77 -1.42 16.80 12.74
CA ILE A 77 -2.57 16.47 11.87
C ILE A 77 -2.32 16.89 10.41
N THR A 78 -1.96 18.15 10.18
CA THR A 78 -1.74 18.68 8.82
C THR A 78 -0.51 18.07 8.16
N GLY A 79 0.59 17.91 8.91
CA GLY A 79 1.83 17.32 8.37
C GLY A 79 1.64 15.85 8.00
N PHE A 80 0.88 15.09 8.81
CA PHE A 80 0.53 13.71 8.50
C PHE A 80 -0.30 13.61 7.22
N GLN A 81 -1.33 14.44 7.05
CA GLN A 81 -2.14 14.44 5.84
C GLN A 81 -1.32 14.73 4.59
N ASN A 82 -0.42 15.73 4.64
CA ASN A 82 0.47 16.05 3.53
C ASN A 82 1.45 14.92 3.23
N PHE A 83 2.04 14.31 4.27
CA PHE A 83 2.95 13.19 4.12
C PHE A 83 2.27 11.97 3.48
N ILE A 84 1.07 11.60 3.93
CA ILE A 84 0.31 10.51 3.32
C ILE A 84 -0.04 10.83 1.86
N LYS A 85 -0.50 12.06 1.56
CA LYS A 85 -0.84 12.49 0.21
C LYS A 85 0.36 12.45 -0.75
N GLU A 86 1.56 12.75 -0.23
CA GLU A 86 2.81 12.65 -1.00
C GLU A 86 3.19 11.18 -1.25
N LYS A 87 3.12 10.33 -0.23
CA LYS A 87 3.70 8.98 -0.26
C LYS A 87 2.76 7.89 -0.73
N VAL A 88 1.45 8.02 -0.58
CA VAL A 88 0.50 6.92 -0.79
C VAL A 88 -0.39 7.20 -2.00
N VAL A 89 -0.45 6.23 -2.92
CA VAL A 89 -1.33 6.26 -4.09
C VAL A 89 -2.25 5.04 -4.07
N PRO A 90 -3.54 5.21 -3.74
CA PRO A 90 -4.54 4.14 -3.87
C PRO A 90 -4.74 3.75 -5.35
N LEU A 91 -4.82 2.46 -5.63
CA LEU A 91 -5.15 1.91 -6.95
C LEU A 91 -6.38 1.01 -6.82
N ALA A 92 -7.43 1.31 -7.58
CA ALA A 92 -8.59 0.43 -7.70
C ALA A 92 -8.24 -0.75 -8.61
N GLY A 93 -8.23 -1.97 -8.08
CA GLY A 93 -7.92 -3.15 -8.88
C GLY A 93 -8.03 -4.45 -8.12
N ASP A 94 -7.88 -5.56 -8.84
CA ASP A 94 -7.98 -6.91 -8.31
C ASP A 94 -6.84 -7.78 -8.86
N ILE A 95 -6.12 -8.47 -7.97
CA ILE A 95 -5.01 -9.35 -8.33
C ILE A 95 -5.45 -10.54 -9.19
N MET A 96 -6.73 -10.92 -9.15
CA MET A 96 -7.29 -12.01 -9.94
C MET A 96 -7.70 -11.56 -11.35
N ALA A 97 -7.79 -10.26 -11.59
CA ALA A 97 -8.14 -9.71 -12.90
C ALA A 97 -6.89 -9.62 -13.78
N SER A 98 -7.09 -9.78 -15.10
CA SER A 98 -6.07 -9.42 -16.09
C SER A 98 -5.60 -7.99 -15.85
N HIS A 99 -4.29 -7.76 -15.96
CA HIS A 99 -3.70 -6.42 -15.77
C HIS A 99 -4.02 -5.79 -14.40
N LEU A 100 -4.27 -6.62 -13.37
CA LEU A 100 -4.69 -6.20 -12.03
C LEU A 100 -6.00 -5.40 -12.01
N GLY A 101 -6.81 -5.49 -13.07
CA GLY A 101 -8.02 -4.66 -13.25
C GLY A 101 -7.73 -3.20 -13.62
N LEU A 102 -6.48 -2.89 -14.01
CA LEU A 102 -6.07 -1.58 -14.47
C LEU A 102 -6.10 -1.51 -16.01
N ASP A 103 -6.24 -0.30 -16.55
CA ASP A 103 -6.09 -0.08 -17.99
C ASP A 103 -4.63 -0.24 -18.44
N ASN A 104 -4.42 -0.52 -19.73
CA ASN A 104 -3.08 -0.80 -20.27
C ASN A 104 -2.11 0.37 -20.07
N ALA A 105 -2.57 1.62 -20.28
CA ALA A 105 -1.71 2.79 -20.12
C ALA A 105 -1.24 2.94 -18.66
N ARG A 106 -2.11 2.62 -17.70
CA ARG A 106 -1.76 2.58 -16.28
C ARG A 106 -0.78 1.46 -15.96
N VAL A 107 -0.96 0.27 -16.52
CA VAL A 107 -0.02 -0.85 -16.33
C VAL A 107 1.35 -0.49 -16.90
N ASP A 108 1.41 0.04 -18.11
CA ASP A 108 2.67 0.44 -18.74
C ASP A 108 3.40 1.47 -17.88
N ALA A 109 2.70 2.53 -17.45
CA ALA A 109 3.28 3.54 -16.57
C ALA A 109 3.78 2.97 -15.23
N LEU A 110 3.01 2.06 -14.61
CA LEU A 110 3.44 1.41 -13.37
C LEU A 110 4.63 0.46 -13.59
N SER A 111 4.71 -0.20 -14.74
CA SER A 111 5.81 -1.11 -15.06
C SER A 111 7.15 -0.39 -15.20
N GLU A 112 7.13 0.89 -15.62
CA GLU A 112 8.32 1.74 -15.68
C GLU A 112 8.68 2.36 -14.33
N GLU A 113 7.68 2.61 -13.47
CA GLU A 113 7.87 3.33 -12.20
C GLU A 113 8.16 2.40 -11.01
N ILE A 114 7.57 1.20 -10.95
CA ILE A 114 7.65 0.32 -9.79
C ILE A 114 9.02 -0.36 -9.68
N ASP A 115 9.69 -0.15 -8.55
CA ASP A 115 10.95 -0.82 -8.22
C ASP A 115 10.75 -2.15 -7.48
N VAL A 116 9.70 -2.25 -6.66
CA VAL A 116 9.48 -3.37 -5.74
C VAL A 116 7.99 -3.74 -5.70
N ILE A 117 7.69 -5.03 -5.75
CA ILE A 117 6.34 -5.55 -5.54
C ILE A 117 6.30 -6.36 -4.24
N LEU A 118 5.42 -5.96 -3.33
CA LEU A 118 5.12 -6.68 -2.10
C LEU A 118 3.72 -7.30 -2.22
N ASN A 119 3.68 -8.60 -2.54
CA ASN A 119 2.42 -9.34 -2.65
C ASN A 119 2.02 -9.93 -1.29
N VAL A 120 1.11 -9.27 -0.58
CA VAL A 120 0.62 -9.71 0.75
C VAL A 120 -0.86 -10.10 0.70
N ALA A 121 -1.50 -9.96 -0.47
CA ALA A 121 -2.88 -10.37 -0.67
C ALA A 121 -3.01 -11.89 -0.58
N ALA A 122 -3.90 -12.33 0.31
CA ALA A 122 -4.30 -13.73 0.45
C ALA A 122 -5.75 -13.79 0.91
N THR A 123 -6.45 -14.88 0.59
CA THR A 123 -7.72 -15.21 1.23
C THR A 123 -7.42 -15.81 2.60
N THR A 124 -7.90 -15.17 3.66
CA THR A 124 -7.78 -15.69 5.03
C THR A 124 -9.09 -16.32 5.51
N SER A 125 -9.96 -16.74 4.57
CA SER A 125 -11.19 -17.45 4.89
C SER A 125 -10.86 -18.91 5.22
N PHE A 126 -10.97 -19.27 6.50
CA PHE A 126 -10.80 -20.66 6.95
C PHE A 126 -11.96 -21.59 6.52
N TYR A 127 -12.98 -21.05 5.85
CA TYR A 127 -14.16 -21.80 5.38
C TYR A 127 -14.18 -22.01 3.86
N GLU A 128 -13.09 -21.65 3.17
CA GLU A 128 -13.01 -21.84 1.73
C GLU A 128 -12.84 -23.34 1.43
N ARG A 129 -13.92 -23.99 0.97
CA ARG A 129 -13.77 -25.30 0.31
C ARG A 129 -13.03 -25.03 -0.98
N LEU A 130 -11.77 -25.48 -1.06
CA LEU A 130 -11.08 -25.64 -2.33
C LEU A 130 -11.94 -26.58 -3.17
N ILE A 131 -12.74 -26.03 -4.07
CA ILE A 131 -13.44 -26.84 -5.07
C ILE A 131 -12.33 -27.29 -6.04
N PRO A 132 -12.10 -28.60 -6.18
CA PRO A 132 -11.02 -29.15 -7.00
C PRO A 132 -11.23 -28.86 -8.50
#